data_AF-A0A9N9LBY0-F1
#
_entry.id   AF-A0A9N9LBY0-F1
#
_cell.length_a   1.000
_cell.length_b   1.000
_cell.length_c   1.000
_cell.angle_alpha   90.00
_cell.angle_beta   90.00
_cell.angle_gamma   90.00
#
_symmetry.space_group_name_H-M   'P 1'
#
loop_
_entity.id
_entity.type
_entity.pdbx_description
1 polymer ?
#
loop_
_entity_poly.entity_id
_entity_poly.type
_entity_poly.pdbx_seq_one_letter_code
_entity_poly.pdbx_strand_id
1 'polypeptide(L)'
;MPKYAVHMAHLSAQHAPNQVTIYTNGSPSLSKEIKQISGSSPGWKTDDRVIKSLEMHPDSNYGIDIKFEDGSQATEAFLAHSPFTVPRGPFKEQLGIQLGPTGDYAVDGPSNETNVKGVFAAGDCMTMFKVATNAI
;
A
#
# COMPACT_ATOMS: atom_id res chain seq x y z
N MET A 1 7.11 1.68 6.99
CA MET A 1 6.28 2.67 7.71
C MET A 1 5.36 1.95 8.71
N PRO A 2 5.76 1.78 9.98
CA PRO A 2 5.01 0.98 10.96
C PRO A 2 3.56 1.44 11.17
N LYS A 3 3.33 2.76 11.29
CA LYS A 3 1.98 3.33 11.48
C LYS A 3 1.04 3.03 10.32
N TYR A 4 1.54 3.05 9.08
CA TYR A 4 0.74 2.74 7.90
C TYR A 4 0.35 1.26 7.87
N ALA A 5 1.26 0.35 8.22
CA ALA A 5 0.96 -1.07 8.35
C ALA A 5 -0.13 -1.34 9.40
N VAL A 6 -0.05 -0.67 10.56
CA VAL A 6 -1.10 -0.77 11.61
C VAL A 6 -2.43 -0.19 11.12
N HIS A 7 -2.44 0.93 10.40
CA HIS A 7 -3.66 1.47 9.80
C HIS A 7 -4.31 0.48 8.84
N MET A 8 -3.52 -0.12 7.92
CA MET A 8 -4.02 -1.16 7.01
C MET A 8 -4.50 -2.41 7.74
N ALA A 9 -3.86 -2.81 8.85
CA ALA A 9 -4.28 -3.94 9.65
C ALA A 9 -5.67 -3.73 10.27
N HIS A 10 -5.96 -2.54 10.79
CA HIS A 10 -7.29 -2.19 11.28
C HIS A 10 -8.36 -2.26 10.19
N LEU A 11 -8.07 -1.74 8.99
CA LEU A 11 -8.99 -1.82 7.85
C LEU A 11 -9.22 -3.28 7.42
N SER A 12 -8.15 -4.07 7.34
CA SER A 12 -8.21 -5.48 6.95
C SER A 12 -8.99 -6.32 7.97
N ALA A 13 -8.89 -6.00 9.26
CA ALA A 13 -9.63 -6.68 10.33
C ALA A 13 -11.15 -6.54 10.21
N GLN A 14 -11.67 -5.53 9.50
CA GLN A 14 -13.11 -5.40 9.21
C GLN A 14 -13.61 -6.46 8.23
N HIS A 15 -12.72 -7.08 7.47
CA HIS A 15 -13.01 -8.08 6.45
C HIS A 15 -12.42 -9.46 6.77
N ALA A 16 -11.58 -9.56 7.79
CA ALA A 16 -10.93 -10.80 8.25
C ALA A 16 -11.44 -11.16 9.66
N PRO A 17 -12.53 -11.95 9.79
CA PRO A 17 -13.21 -12.18 11.06
C PRO A 17 -12.37 -12.93 12.11
N ASN A 18 -11.26 -13.56 11.70
CA ASN A 18 -10.45 -14.40 12.57
C ASN A 18 -9.17 -13.69 13.04
N GLN A 19 -8.24 -13.44 12.12
CA GLN A 19 -6.89 -12.99 12.46
C GLN A 19 -6.26 -12.28 11.26
N VAL A 20 -5.66 -11.12 11.48
CA VAL A 20 -4.80 -10.45 10.48
C VAL A 20 -3.33 -10.80 10.73
N THR A 21 -2.58 -11.07 9.66
CA THR A 21 -1.11 -11.27 9.68
C THR A 21 -0.44 -10.13 8.93
N ILE A 22 0.46 -9.38 9.59
CA ILE A 22 1.29 -8.36 8.95
C ILE A 22 2.63 -8.99 8.55
N TYR A 23 2.80 -9.24 7.25
CA TYR A 23 4.06 -9.72 6.69
C TYR A 23 5.05 -8.56 6.51
N THR A 24 6.27 -8.73 7.02
CA THR A 24 7.34 -7.73 6.98
C THR A 24 8.51 -8.13 6.09
N ASN A 25 8.40 -9.28 5.41
CA ASN A 25 9.29 -9.77 4.36
C ASN A 25 10.79 -9.65 4.71
N GLY A 26 11.24 -10.41 5.70
CA GLY A 26 12.65 -10.39 6.12
C GLY A 26 13.04 -9.21 7.00
N SER A 27 12.08 -8.47 7.57
CA SER A 27 12.37 -7.31 8.44
C SER A 27 11.92 -7.52 9.90
N PRO A 28 12.73 -8.23 10.72
CA PRO A 28 12.46 -8.39 12.15
C PRO A 28 12.39 -7.07 12.92
N SER A 29 13.17 -6.06 12.51
CA SER A 29 13.14 -4.72 13.10
C SER A 29 11.78 -4.05 12.89
N LEU A 30 11.23 -4.11 11.67
CA LEU A 30 9.90 -3.58 11.37
C LEU A 30 8.80 -4.36 12.12
N SER A 31 8.90 -5.69 12.20
CA SER A 31 7.98 -6.51 13.01
C SER A 31 7.97 -6.05 14.47
N LYS A 32 9.16 -5.81 15.06
CA LYS A 32 9.29 -5.32 16.44
C LYS A 32 8.68 -3.92 16.62
N GLU A 33 8.96 -3.00 15.72
CA GLU A 33 8.38 -1.64 15.75
C GLU A 33 6.86 -1.68 15.67
N ILE A 34 6.29 -2.51 14.78
CA ILE A 34 4.84 -2.70 14.66
C ILE A 34 4.27 -3.21 15.97
N LYS A 35 4.86 -4.25 16.57
CA LYS A 35 4.40 -4.77 17.88
C LYS A 35 4.41 -3.69 18.97
N GLN A 36 5.44 -2.85 19.02
CA GLN A 36 5.55 -1.78 20.01
C GLN A 36 4.43 -0.76 19.90
N ILE A 37 4.05 -0.36 18.68
CA ILE A 37 2.97 0.63 18.47
C ILE A 37 1.56 0.02 18.48
N SER A 38 1.45 -1.31 18.48
CA SER A 38 0.17 -2.03 18.39
C SER A 38 -0.51 -2.23 19.76
N GLY A 39 0.17 -1.97 20.87
CA GLY A 39 -0.34 -2.22 22.22
C GLY A 39 -0.38 -3.70 22.59
N SER A 40 -1.05 -4.03 23.70
CA SER A 40 -0.95 -5.35 24.33
C SER A 40 -1.76 -6.47 23.65
N SER A 41 -2.86 -6.14 22.97
CA SER A 41 -3.76 -7.12 22.33
C SER A 41 -4.35 -6.60 21.01
N PRO A 42 -3.53 -6.43 19.96
CA PRO A 42 -3.95 -5.72 18.75
C PRO A 42 -4.96 -6.43 17.84
N GLY A 43 -5.21 -7.73 17.99
CA GLY A 43 -6.03 -8.48 17.03
C GLY A 43 -5.32 -8.82 15.70
N TRP A 44 -4.04 -8.44 15.54
CA TRP A 44 -3.16 -8.91 14.48
C TRP A 44 -1.86 -9.51 15.04
N LYS A 45 -1.21 -10.36 14.24
CA LYS A 45 0.15 -10.84 14.47
C LYS A 45 1.08 -10.31 13.37
N THR A 46 2.38 -10.43 13.58
CA THR A 46 3.38 -10.10 12.55
C THR A 46 4.14 -11.36 12.15
N ASP A 47 4.60 -11.39 10.91
CA ASP A 47 5.47 -12.42 10.37
C ASP A 47 6.64 -11.76 9.65
N ASP A 48 7.87 -12.13 9.99
CA ASP A 48 9.10 -11.55 9.46
C ASP A 48 9.88 -12.49 8.55
N ARG A 49 9.33 -13.68 8.24
CA ARG A 49 9.91 -14.57 7.24
C ARG A 49 10.00 -13.88 5.87
N VAL A 50 11.02 -14.22 5.10
CA VAL A 50 11.19 -13.73 3.72
C VAL A 50 10.21 -14.45 2.80
N ILE A 51 9.39 -13.69 2.08
CA ILE A 51 8.46 -14.20 1.08
C ILE A 51 9.24 -14.52 -0.19
N LYS A 52 9.20 -15.79 -0.60
CA LYS A 52 9.85 -16.29 -1.81
C LYS A 52 8.93 -16.20 -3.03
N SER A 53 7.67 -16.57 -2.88
CA SER A 53 6.67 -16.46 -3.96
C SER A 53 5.26 -16.31 -3.41
N LEU A 54 4.40 -15.74 -4.25
CA LEU A 54 2.95 -15.66 -4.07
C LEU A 54 2.30 -16.38 -5.24
N GLU A 55 1.42 -17.32 -4.94
CA GLU A 55 0.70 -18.12 -5.93
C GLU A 55 -0.79 -18.09 -5.60
N MET A 56 -1.65 -18.11 -6.62
CA MET A 56 -3.08 -18.31 -6.40
C MET A 56 -3.30 -19.72 -5.89
N HIS A 57 -4.13 -19.87 -4.86
CA HIS A 57 -4.45 -21.20 -4.32
C HIS A 57 -5.13 -22.06 -5.41
N PRO A 58 -4.69 -23.32 -5.65
CA PRO A 58 -5.13 -24.11 -6.80
C PRO A 58 -6.59 -24.56 -6.73
N ASP A 59 -7.11 -24.79 -5.53
CA ASP A 59 -8.44 -25.39 -5.32
C ASP A 59 -9.55 -24.35 -5.07
N SER A 60 -9.26 -23.05 -5.21
CA SER A 60 -10.23 -21.98 -4.97
C SER A 60 -10.07 -20.81 -5.92
N ASN A 61 -11.19 -20.15 -6.24
CA ASN A 61 -11.19 -18.87 -6.94
C ASN A 61 -10.71 -17.70 -6.03
N TYR A 62 -10.29 -18.00 -4.80
CA TYR A 62 -9.96 -17.02 -3.76
C TYR A 62 -8.89 -17.60 -2.82
N GLY A 63 -7.83 -16.86 -2.55
CA GLY A 63 -6.76 -17.29 -1.65
C GLY A 63 -5.39 -17.27 -2.32
N ILE A 64 -4.39 -17.01 -1.50
CA ILE A 64 -3.01 -16.75 -1.90
C ILE A 64 -2.12 -17.65 -1.05
N ASP A 65 -1.40 -18.55 -1.70
CA ASP A 65 -0.36 -19.35 -1.10
C ASP A 65 0.94 -18.55 -1.08
N ILE A 66 1.50 -18.41 0.11
CA ILE A 66 2.75 -17.71 0.40
C ILE A 66 3.80 -18.77 0.69
N LYS A 67 4.84 -18.84 -0.15
CA LYS A 67 6.01 -19.69 0.11
C LYS A 67 7.12 -18.83 0.69
N PHE A 68 7.71 -19.27 1.80
CA PHE A 68 8.83 -18.58 2.44
C PHE A 68 10.17 -19.18 2.01
N GLU A 69 11.26 -18.43 2.17
CA GLU A 69 12.60 -18.92 1.84
C GLU A 69 13.06 -20.10 2.72
N ASP A 70 12.55 -20.20 3.95
CA ASP A 70 12.82 -21.31 4.86
C ASP A 70 12.09 -22.62 4.48
N GLY A 71 11.31 -22.60 3.39
CA GLY A 71 10.54 -23.74 2.89
C GLY A 71 9.16 -23.93 3.54
N SER A 72 8.85 -23.16 4.58
CA SER A 72 7.51 -23.13 5.17
C SER A 72 6.53 -22.37 4.26
N GLN A 73 5.23 -22.52 4.55
CA GLN A 73 4.16 -21.93 3.74
C GLN A 73 3.03 -21.40 4.62
N ALA A 74 2.24 -20.49 4.07
CA ALA A 74 0.97 -20.01 4.64
C ALA A 74 -0.05 -19.79 3.52
N THR A 75 -1.32 -19.89 3.83
CA THR A 75 -2.41 -19.56 2.89
C THR A 75 -3.25 -18.46 3.50
N GLU A 76 -3.44 -17.37 2.77
CA GLU A 76 -4.24 -16.21 3.19
C GLU A 76 -5.40 -15.99 2.22
N ALA A 77 -6.57 -15.61 2.71
CA ALA A 77 -7.74 -15.38 1.86
C ALA A 77 -7.55 -14.17 0.90
N PHE A 78 -6.82 -13.15 1.36
CA PHE A 78 -6.44 -11.97 0.58
C PHE A 78 -5.14 -11.37 1.13
N LEU A 79 -4.50 -10.53 0.32
CA LEU A 79 -3.38 -9.69 0.75
C LEU A 79 -3.72 -8.22 0.50
N ALA A 80 -3.52 -7.39 1.53
CA ALA A 80 -3.65 -5.93 1.40
C ALA A 80 -2.25 -5.31 1.23
N HIS A 81 -2.02 -4.69 0.08
CA HIS A 81 -0.81 -3.93 -0.20
C HIS A 81 -1.16 -2.65 -0.96
N SER A 82 -0.49 -1.55 -0.63
CA SER A 82 -0.61 -0.26 -1.32
C SER A 82 0.73 0.05 -2.00
N PRO A 83 0.88 -0.27 -3.30
CA PRO A 83 2.11 -0.03 -4.03
C PRO A 83 2.39 1.46 -4.19
N PHE A 84 3.67 1.81 -4.29
CA PHE A 84 4.04 3.14 -4.77
C PHE A 84 3.58 3.33 -6.23
N THR A 85 3.09 4.52 -6.54
CA THR A 85 2.57 4.88 -7.86
C THR A 85 3.37 6.01 -8.47
N VAL A 86 3.36 6.10 -9.80
CA VAL A 86 3.91 7.24 -10.54
C VAL A 86 2.88 7.75 -11.55
N PRO A 87 2.76 9.08 -11.76
CA PRO A 87 1.98 9.63 -12.85
C PRO A 87 2.42 9.04 -14.19
N ARG A 88 1.45 8.72 -15.05
CA ARG A 88 1.71 8.13 -16.36
C ARG A 88 2.16 9.18 -17.37
N GLY A 89 3.06 8.77 -18.26
CA GLY A 89 3.47 9.55 -19.43
C GLY A 89 4.63 10.53 -19.15
N PRO A 90 5.13 11.19 -20.21
CA PRO A 90 6.34 12.02 -20.15
C PRO A 90 6.07 13.49 -19.79
N PHE A 91 4.85 13.83 -19.35
CA PHE A 91 4.40 15.23 -19.26
C PHE A 91 5.11 16.03 -18.19
N LYS A 92 5.54 15.37 -17.11
CA LYS A 92 6.43 15.97 -16.10
C LYS A 92 7.64 16.61 -16.78
N GLU A 93 8.38 15.83 -17.57
CA GLU A 93 9.60 16.26 -18.23
C GLU A 93 9.32 17.21 -19.40
N GLN A 94 8.28 16.94 -20.19
CA GLN A 94 7.96 17.74 -21.38
C GLN A 94 7.43 19.13 -21.05
N LEU A 95 6.62 19.27 -20.00
CA LEU A 95 5.99 20.53 -19.62
C LEU A 95 6.71 21.22 -18.46
N GLY A 96 7.62 20.53 -17.76
CA GLY A 96 8.27 21.06 -16.57
C GLY A 96 7.34 21.12 -15.35
N ILE A 97 6.42 20.14 -15.24
CA ILE A 97 5.50 20.04 -14.10
C ILE A 97 6.27 19.56 -12.88
N GLN A 98 6.11 20.26 -11.75
CA GLN A 98 6.71 19.89 -10.47
C GLN A 98 5.97 18.70 -9.85
N LEU A 99 6.71 17.83 -9.16
CA LEU A 99 6.12 16.77 -8.35
C LEU A 99 6.07 17.21 -6.88
N GLY A 100 4.99 16.83 -6.20
CA GLY A 100 4.88 16.93 -4.75
C GLY A 100 5.68 15.85 -4.03
N PRO A 101 5.67 15.87 -2.68
CA PRO A 101 6.43 14.92 -1.85
C PRO A 101 6.08 13.44 -2.08
N THR A 102 4.88 13.15 -2.57
CA THR A 102 4.40 11.79 -2.84
C THR A 102 4.75 11.28 -4.24
N GLY A 103 5.38 12.12 -5.09
CA GLY A 103 5.69 11.79 -6.47
C GLY A 103 4.55 12.04 -7.47
N ASP A 104 3.42 12.58 -7.00
CA ASP A 104 2.30 13.05 -7.82
C ASP A 104 2.54 14.49 -8.32
N TYR A 105 1.80 14.96 -9.33
CA TYR A 105 1.86 16.34 -9.77
C TYR A 105 1.48 17.29 -8.64
N ALA A 106 2.34 18.28 -8.38
CA ALA A 106 2.03 19.35 -7.47
C ALA A 106 1.00 20.28 -8.13
N VAL A 107 -0.10 20.52 -7.41
CA VAL A 107 -1.18 21.40 -7.85
C VAL A 107 -1.60 22.32 -6.72
N ASP A 108 -2.05 23.51 -7.09
CA ASP A 108 -2.61 24.49 -6.16
C ASP A 108 -4.15 24.43 -6.17
N GLY A 109 -4.74 24.29 -4.98
CA GLY A 109 -6.18 24.35 -4.78
C GLY A 109 -6.71 25.79 -4.83
N PRO A 110 -7.98 26.01 -5.22
CA PRO A 110 -9.02 25.01 -5.48
C PRO A 110 -9.12 24.55 -6.94
N SER A 111 -8.35 25.14 -7.85
CA SER A 111 -8.49 24.90 -9.30
C SER A 111 -7.63 23.76 -9.84
N ASN A 112 -6.75 23.18 -9.02
CA ASN A 112 -5.81 22.12 -9.37
C ASN A 112 -4.86 22.51 -10.53
N GLU A 113 -4.44 23.78 -10.55
CA GLU A 113 -3.45 24.28 -11.52
C GLU A 113 -2.05 23.83 -11.10
N THR A 114 -1.24 23.40 -12.07
CA THR A 114 0.18 23.08 -11.83
C THR A 114 1.03 24.34 -11.76
N ASN A 115 2.34 24.20 -11.55
CA ASN A 115 3.28 25.31 -11.68
C ASN A 115 3.40 25.87 -13.11
N VAL A 116 2.85 25.18 -14.12
CA VAL A 116 2.86 25.64 -15.52
C VAL A 116 1.51 26.29 -15.81
N LYS A 117 1.51 27.61 -15.99
CA LYS A 117 0.29 28.39 -16.18
C LYS A 117 -0.57 27.85 -17.33
N GLY A 118 -1.86 27.59 -17.05
CA GLY A 118 -2.82 27.03 -17.99
C GLY A 118 -2.78 25.50 -18.11
N VAL A 119 -1.90 24.83 -17.35
CA VAL A 119 -1.84 23.37 -17.26
C VAL A 119 -2.42 22.93 -15.93
N PHE A 120 -3.45 22.10 -16.01
CA PHE A 120 -4.19 21.56 -14.86
C PHE A 120 -4.00 20.05 -14.78
N ALA A 121 -4.11 19.50 -13.57
CA ALA A 121 -4.11 18.06 -13.36
C ALA A 121 -5.33 17.64 -12.52
N ALA A 122 -5.88 16.47 -12.82
CA ALA A 122 -7.01 15.90 -12.12
C ALA A 122 -6.86 14.37 -12.06
N GLY A 123 -7.53 13.74 -11.11
CA GLY A 123 -7.42 12.29 -10.93
C GLY A 123 -6.20 11.84 -10.15
N ASP A 124 -5.89 10.56 -10.29
CA ASP A 124 -4.82 9.88 -9.58
C ASP A 124 -3.44 10.53 -9.77
N CYS A 125 -3.21 11.33 -10.82
CA CYS A 125 -1.90 11.92 -11.07
C CYS A 125 -1.54 13.10 -10.17
N MET A 126 -2.49 13.64 -9.37
CA MET A 126 -2.26 14.82 -8.53
C MET A 126 -2.53 14.60 -7.03
N THR A 127 -3.02 13.42 -6.63
CA THR A 127 -3.49 13.17 -5.27
C THR A 127 -3.04 11.83 -4.69
N MET A 128 -2.80 11.82 -3.38
CA MET A 128 -2.58 10.60 -2.60
C MET A 128 -3.88 9.78 -2.39
N PHE A 129 -5.05 10.40 -2.55
CA PHE A 129 -6.35 9.74 -2.42
C PHE A 129 -6.85 9.30 -3.79
N LYS A 130 -6.26 8.21 -4.30
CA LYS A 130 -6.54 7.63 -5.62
C LYS A 130 -7.85 6.84 -5.60
N VAL A 131 -8.97 7.56 -5.59
CA VAL A 131 -10.34 7.01 -5.55
C VAL A 131 -11.23 7.74 -6.55
N ALA A 132 -12.18 7.03 -7.16
CA ALA A 132 -12.98 7.54 -8.27
C ALA A 132 -13.74 8.84 -7.94
N THR A 133 -14.26 8.97 -6.72
CA THR A 133 -14.99 10.17 -6.29
C THR A 133 -14.09 11.39 -6.07
N ASN A 134 -12.78 11.20 -5.93
CA ASN A 134 -11.79 12.27 -5.77
C ASN A 134 -11.09 12.60 -7.10
N ALA A 135 -11.50 11.99 -8.20
CA ALA A 135 -10.78 12.10 -9.47
C ALA A 135 -11.15 13.35 -10.30
N ILE A 136 -12.08 14.16 -9.81
CA ILE A 136 -12.70 15.31 -10.49
C ILE A 136 -12.35 16.63 -9.81
#